data_AF-A0A2M8N5Y4-F1
#
_entry.id   AF-A0A2M8N5Y4-F1
#
_cell.length_a   1.000
_cell.length_b   1.000
_cell.length_c   1.000
_cell.angle_alpha   90.00
_cell.angle_beta   90.00
_cell.angle_gamma   90.00
#
_symmetry.space_group_name_H-M   'P 1'
#
loop_
_entity.id
_entity.type
_entity.pdbx_description
1 polymer ?
#
loop_
_entity_poly.entity_id
_entity_poly.type
_entity_poly.pdbx_seq_one_letter_code
_entity_poly.pdbx_strand_id
1 'polypeptide(L)'
;MKQHRTLIIYLFITLCLFGYVVPWVIAPASSLTLGAYDLAEWTTLHPSQTITAPPLSIAFILRLQLVIITLLVGLNAMTDRLRLLSTVLIILLSIAQLPPLDFLTTSSGNINYQQQFIFATISLFAGYVLIFFKPMRFVGIMIAILTTVGIITSI
;
A
#
# COMPACT_ATOMS: atom_id res chain seq x y z
N MET A 1 10.33 5.92 27.89
CA MET A 1 8.97 6.17 27.36
C MET A 1 8.87 6.16 25.82
N LYS A 2 9.75 6.85 25.06
CA LYS A 2 9.67 6.90 23.58
C LYS A 2 9.82 5.54 22.87
N GLN A 3 10.63 4.64 23.43
CA GLN A 3 10.93 3.33 22.82
C GLN A 3 9.72 2.37 22.84
N HIS A 4 9.01 2.25 23.96
CA HIS A 4 7.81 1.40 24.07
C HIS A 4 6.69 1.85 23.13
N ARG A 5 6.47 3.17 23.01
CA ARG A 5 5.47 3.72 22.08
C ARG A 5 5.76 3.33 20.63
N THR A 6 7.03 3.30 20.27
CA THR A 6 7.44 2.96 18.90
C THR A 6 7.23 1.48 18.62
N LEU A 7 7.60 0.60 19.54
CA LEU A 7 7.33 -0.85 19.42
C LEU A 7 5.85 -1.15 19.24
N ILE A 8 4.98 -0.50 20.01
CA ILE A 8 3.52 -0.65 19.90
C ILE A 8 3.04 -0.26 18.49
N ILE A 9 3.59 0.81 17.90
CA ILE A 9 3.22 1.23 16.55
C ILE A 9 3.63 0.19 15.50
N TYR A 10 4.84 -0.35 15.58
CA TYR A 10 5.26 -1.40 14.66
C TYR A 10 4.43 -2.68 14.83
N LEU A 11 4.03 -3.03 16.06
CA LEU A 11 3.09 -4.12 16.29
C LEU A 11 1.76 -3.89 15.58
N PHE A 12 1.20 -2.68 15.66
CA PHE A 12 -0.02 -2.33 14.93
C PHE A 12 0.18 -2.37 13.41
N ILE A 13 1.30 -1.87 12.89
CA ILE A 13 1.63 -1.97 11.46
C ILE A 13 1.68 -3.43 11.02
N THR A 14 2.32 -4.30 11.81
CA THR A 14 2.36 -5.73 11.55
C THR A 14 0.96 -6.34 11.55
N LEU A 15 0.10 -6.00 12.52
CA LEU A 15 -1.30 -6.44 12.54
C LEU A 15 -2.09 -5.97 11.30
N CYS A 16 -1.88 -4.72 10.85
CA CYS A 16 -2.50 -4.22 9.62
C CYS A 16 -2.05 -5.01 8.38
N LEU A 17 -0.75 -5.35 8.30
CA LEU A 17 -0.24 -6.18 7.21
C LEU A 17 -0.83 -7.59 7.24
N PHE A 18 -0.95 -8.20 8.43
CA PHE A 18 -1.64 -9.48 8.57
C PHE A 18 -3.10 -9.38 8.13
N GLY A 19 -3.84 -8.37 8.60
CA GLY A 19 -5.22 -8.14 8.19
C GLY A 19 -5.37 -7.96 6.68
N TYR A 20 -4.39 -7.33 6.03
CA TYR A 20 -4.35 -7.18 4.58
C TYR A 20 -4.09 -8.51 3.85
N VAL A 21 -3.18 -9.35 4.36
CA VAL A 21 -2.72 -10.58 3.69
C VAL A 21 -3.65 -11.77 3.94
N VAL A 22 -4.19 -11.91 5.16
CA VAL A 22 -4.95 -13.08 5.61
C VAL A 22 -6.11 -13.47 4.69
N PRO A 23 -6.95 -12.55 4.17
CA PRO A 23 -8.04 -12.91 3.26
C PRO A 23 -7.56 -13.66 2.00
N TRP A 24 -6.38 -13.30 1.48
CA TRP A 24 -5.80 -13.91 0.29
C TRP A 24 -5.21 -15.31 0.54
N VAL A 25 -4.90 -15.63 1.80
CA VAL A 25 -4.38 -16.94 2.19
C VAL A 25 -5.52 -17.92 2.49
N ILE A 26 -6.57 -17.46 3.16
CA ILE A 26 -7.65 -18.31 3.65
C ILE A 26 -8.73 -18.55 2.59
N ALA A 27 -8.96 -17.58 1.69
CA ALA A 27 -9.91 -17.70 0.59
C ALA A 27 -9.19 -17.60 -0.76
N PRO A 28 -8.44 -18.64 -1.18
CA PRO A 28 -7.87 -18.69 -2.52
C PRO A 28 -9.02 -18.78 -3.53
N ALA A 29 -9.45 -17.62 -4.06
CA ALA A 29 -10.33 -17.59 -5.20
C ALA A 29 -9.61 -18.30 -6.37
N SER A 30 -10.28 -19.30 -6.95
CA SER A 30 -9.86 -20.18 -8.04
C SER A 30 -8.66 -19.71 -8.88
N SER A 31 -7.61 -20.55 -8.99
CA SER A 31 -6.44 -20.45 -9.88
C SER A 31 -5.53 -19.21 -9.77
N LEU A 32 -5.88 -18.23 -8.95
CA LEU A 32 -5.18 -16.97 -8.82
C LEU A 32 -4.23 -17.00 -7.62
N THR A 33 -2.99 -17.47 -7.84
CA THR A 33 -2.00 -17.71 -6.79
C THR A 33 -1.41 -16.44 -6.16
N LEU A 34 -1.66 -15.24 -6.72
CA LEU A 34 -1.04 -13.97 -6.29
C LEU A 34 -2.02 -12.95 -5.67
N GLY A 35 -3.23 -13.37 -5.28
CA GLY A 35 -4.15 -12.56 -4.47
C GLY A 35 -4.50 -11.20 -5.08
N ALA A 36 -4.13 -10.10 -4.42
CA ALA A 36 -4.42 -8.73 -4.87
C ALA A 36 -3.84 -8.38 -6.26
N TYR A 37 -2.74 -9.03 -6.66
CA TYR A 37 -2.15 -8.88 -7.99
C TYR A 37 -3.01 -9.53 -9.08
N ASP A 38 -3.57 -10.69 -8.77
CA ASP A 38 -4.47 -11.37 -9.68
C ASP A 38 -5.79 -10.66 -9.84
N LEU A 39 -6.30 -10.05 -8.76
CA LEU A 39 -7.48 -9.20 -8.85
C LEU A 39 -7.23 -8.04 -9.84
N ALA A 40 -6.01 -7.49 -9.87
CA ALA A 40 -5.64 -6.45 -10.84
C ALA A 40 -5.61 -6.98 -12.29
N GLU A 41 -5.10 -8.19 -12.53
CA GLU A 41 -5.17 -8.81 -13.86
C GLU A 41 -6.61 -9.15 -14.26
N TRP A 42 -7.42 -9.65 -13.33
CA TRP A 42 -8.85 -9.92 -13.55
C TRP A 42 -9.65 -8.67 -13.91
N THR A 43 -9.40 -7.54 -13.25
CA THR A 43 -10.05 -6.26 -13.59
C THR A 43 -9.68 -5.75 -14.99
N THR A 44 -8.57 -6.22 -15.54
CA THR A 44 -8.11 -5.90 -16.90
C THR A 44 -8.73 -6.82 -17.95
N LEU A 45 -8.90 -8.10 -17.62
CA LEU A 45 -9.34 -9.15 -18.55
C LEU A 45 -10.87 -9.25 -18.67
N HIS A 46 -11.63 -8.91 -17.63
CA HIS A 46 -13.07 -9.13 -17.62
C HIS A 46 -13.85 -7.88 -18.12
N PRO A 47 -14.57 -7.96 -19.26
CA PRO A 47 -15.25 -6.80 -19.87
C PRO A 47 -16.25 -6.10 -18.94
N SER A 48 -16.89 -6.84 -18.02
CA SER A 48 -17.85 -6.24 -17.10
C SER A 48 -17.24 -5.26 -16.09
N GLN A 49 -15.95 -5.42 -15.75
CA GLN A 49 -15.23 -4.53 -14.82
C GLN A 49 -14.90 -3.17 -15.46
N THR A 50 -14.77 -3.14 -16.79
CA THR A 50 -14.60 -1.90 -17.57
C THR A 50 -15.91 -1.12 -17.73
N ILE A 51 -17.07 -1.81 -17.59
CA ILE A 51 -18.41 -1.26 -17.84
C ILE A 51 -19.06 -0.72 -16.55
N THR A 52 -18.70 -1.22 -15.37
CA THR A 52 -19.19 -0.69 -14.08
C THR A 52 -18.53 0.63 -13.71
N ALA A 53 -19.33 1.69 -13.54
CA ALA A 53 -18.88 2.98 -13.02
C ALA A 53 -18.95 3.01 -11.47
N PRO A 54 -17.87 3.39 -10.75
CA PRO A 54 -16.55 3.77 -11.27
C PRO A 54 -15.65 2.53 -11.50
N PRO A 55 -15.03 2.40 -12.70
CA PRO A 55 -14.13 1.29 -12.98
C PRO A 55 -12.92 1.34 -12.05
N LEU A 56 -12.39 0.18 -11.68
CA LEU A 56 -11.17 0.03 -10.86
C LEU A 56 -11.27 0.55 -9.41
N SER A 57 -12.47 0.88 -8.92
CA SER A 57 -12.68 1.38 -7.54
C SER A 57 -12.21 0.41 -6.45
N ILE A 58 -12.48 -0.89 -6.62
CA ILE A 58 -12.03 -1.93 -5.68
C ILE A 58 -10.49 -2.03 -5.69
N ALA A 59 -9.89 -2.07 -6.88
CA ALA A 59 -8.44 -2.14 -7.02
C ALA A 59 -7.76 -0.86 -6.49
N PHE A 60 -8.42 0.30 -6.60
CA PHE A 60 -7.99 1.55 -5.99
C PHE A 60 -7.94 1.45 -4.47
N ILE A 61 -9.04 1.03 -3.83
CA ILE A 61 -9.16 0.93 -2.36
C ILE A 61 -8.09 0.00 -1.80
N LEU A 62 -7.92 -1.18 -2.41
CA LEU A 62 -6.92 -2.16 -1.98
C LEU A 62 -5.48 -1.62 -2.07
N ARG A 63 -5.14 -0.90 -3.14
CA ARG A 63 -3.81 -0.30 -3.31
C ARG A 63 -3.60 0.88 -2.37
N LEU A 64 -4.64 1.69 -2.16
CA LEU A 64 -4.61 2.80 -1.22
C LEU A 64 -4.27 2.33 0.20
N GLN A 65 -4.78 1.16 0.62
CA GLN A 65 -4.46 0.59 1.93
C GLN A 65 -2.96 0.35 2.12
N LEU A 66 -2.29 -0.24 1.12
CA LEU A 66 -0.82 -0.42 1.17
C LEU A 66 -0.08 0.91 1.18
N VAL A 67 -0.54 1.91 0.42
CA VAL A 67 0.07 3.25 0.44
C VAL A 67 -0.04 3.86 1.83
N ILE A 68 -1.22 3.80 2.45
CA ILE A 68 -1.44 4.30 3.82
C ILE A 68 -0.50 3.62 4.80
N ILE A 69 -0.39 2.28 4.76
CA ILE A 69 0.55 1.53 5.61
C ILE A 69 1.99 2.00 5.38
N THR A 70 2.39 2.19 4.12
CA THR A 70 3.73 2.66 3.74
C THR A 70 4.02 4.06 4.30
N LEU A 71 3.08 4.98 4.20
CA LEU A 71 3.20 6.34 4.75
C LEU A 71 3.27 6.32 6.28
N LEU A 72 2.48 5.47 6.94
CA LEU A 72 2.53 5.29 8.40
C LEU A 72 3.89 4.73 8.86
N VAL A 73 4.50 3.81 8.10
CA VAL A 73 5.87 3.35 8.35
C VAL A 73 6.85 4.51 8.29
N GLY A 74 6.83 5.29 7.20
CA GLY A 74 7.72 6.46 7.02
C GLY A 74 7.58 7.49 8.13
N LEU A 75 6.33 7.81 8.52
CA LEU A 75 6.04 8.74 9.61
C LEU A 75 6.54 8.25 10.97
N ASN A 76 6.71 6.95 11.20
CA ASN A 76 7.05 6.42 12.53
C ASN A 76 8.53 5.99 12.67
N ALA A 77 9.37 6.26 11.67
CA ALA A 77 10.81 6.03 11.69
C ALA A 77 11.56 6.98 12.65
N MET A 78 11.54 6.69 13.96
CA MET A 78 12.04 7.60 15.01
C MET A 78 13.53 7.45 15.39
N THR A 79 14.16 6.30 15.13
CA THR A 79 15.56 6.03 15.52
C THR A 79 16.33 5.49 14.33
N ASP A 80 17.66 5.58 14.31
CA ASP A 80 18.46 5.17 13.14
C ASP A 80 18.28 3.70 12.76
N ARG A 81 18.17 2.79 13.75
CA ARG A 81 17.85 1.38 13.49
C ARG A 81 16.47 1.21 12.86
N LEU A 82 15.48 2.00 13.31
CA LEU A 82 14.12 1.96 12.78
C LEU A 82 14.01 2.67 11.43
N ARG A 83 14.88 3.64 11.13
CA ARG A 83 14.98 4.26 9.81
C ARG A 83 15.40 3.21 8.79
N LEU A 84 16.45 2.44 9.07
CA LEU A 84 16.86 1.33 8.20
C LEU A 84 15.70 0.34 7.97
N LEU A 85 15.07 -0.13 9.07
CA LEU A 85 13.93 -1.05 8.98
C LEU A 85 12.78 -0.44 8.16
N SER A 86 12.46 0.84 8.37
CA SER A 86 11.39 1.54 7.66
C SER A 86 11.72 1.73 6.19
N THR A 87 12.97 2.02 5.85
CA THR A 87 13.42 2.08 4.46
C THR A 87 13.25 0.74 3.78
N VAL A 88 13.68 -0.35 4.41
CA VAL A 88 13.50 -1.70 3.87
C VAL A 88 12.01 -2.01 3.69
N LEU A 89 11.18 -1.73 4.69
CA LEU A 89 9.73 -1.93 4.60
C LEU A 89 9.08 -1.10 3.49
N ILE A 90 9.46 0.17 3.34
CA ILE A 90 8.93 1.05 2.28
C ILE A 90 9.33 0.52 0.90
N ILE A 91 10.57 0.06 0.73
CA ILE A 91 11.02 -0.55 -0.52
C ILE A 91 10.21 -1.81 -0.80
N LEU A 92 10.08 -2.72 0.17
CA LEU A 92 9.32 -3.96 0.01
C LEU A 92 7.85 -3.71 -0.31
N LEU A 93 7.20 -2.77 0.39
CA LEU A 93 5.81 -2.40 0.14
C LEU A 93 5.62 -1.72 -1.21
N SER A 94 6.59 -0.92 -1.67
CA SER A 94 6.54 -0.31 -3.00
C SER A 94 6.73 -1.35 -4.11
N ILE A 95 7.63 -2.31 -3.90
CA ILE A 95 7.81 -3.46 -4.82
C ILE A 95 6.53 -4.31 -4.85
N ALA A 96 5.90 -4.51 -3.68
CA ALA A 96 4.61 -5.19 -3.55
C ALA A 96 3.45 -4.46 -4.26
N GLN A 97 3.69 -3.27 -4.83
CA GLN A 97 2.72 -2.52 -5.62
C GLN A 97 3.16 -2.33 -7.07
N LEU A 98 4.34 -2.78 -7.49
CA LEU A 98 4.78 -2.61 -8.87
C LEU A 98 3.86 -3.33 -9.85
N PRO A 99 3.54 -2.74 -11.02
CA PRO A 99 2.84 -3.46 -12.08
C PRO A 99 3.72 -4.59 -12.65
N PRO A 100 3.12 -5.57 -13.36
CA PRO A 100 3.86 -6.59 -14.08
C PRO A 100 4.87 -5.98 -15.05
N LEU A 101 5.98 -6.67 -15.32
CA LEU A 101 7.03 -6.17 -16.21
C LEU A 101 6.52 -5.88 -17.64
N ASP A 102 5.47 -6.59 -18.06
CA ASP A 102 4.78 -6.41 -19.34
C ASP A 102 4.18 -5.00 -19.51
N PHE A 103 3.98 -4.27 -18.41
CA PHE A 103 3.61 -2.86 -18.44
C PHE A 103 4.63 -2.00 -19.20
N LEU A 104 5.93 -2.30 -19.06
CA LEU A 104 7.02 -1.53 -19.69
C LEU A 104 7.17 -1.83 -21.18
N THR A 105 6.62 -2.95 -21.66
CA THR A 105 6.83 -3.42 -23.03
C THR A 105 5.57 -3.29 -23.89
N THR A 106 4.42 -3.76 -23.39
CA THR A 106 3.26 -4.06 -24.24
C THR A 106 1.96 -3.46 -23.72
N SER A 107 1.84 -3.28 -22.40
CA SER A 107 0.58 -2.88 -21.76
C SER A 107 0.62 -1.49 -21.10
N SER A 108 1.50 -0.60 -21.58
CA SER A 108 1.67 0.75 -21.02
C SER A 108 0.43 1.65 -21.15
N GLY A 109 -0.44 1.36 -22.11
CA GLY A 109 -1.72 2.06 -22.31
C GLY A 109 -2.84 1.64 -21.33
N ASN A 110 -2.62 0.62 -20.50
CA ASN A 110 -3.63 0.13 -19.58
C ASN A 110 -3.73 1.04 -18.33
N ILE A 111 -4.91 1.66 -18.16
CA ILE A 111 -5.23 2.57 -17.04
C ILE A 111 -4.98 1.90 -15.68
N ASN A 112 -5.28 0.60 -15.54
CA ASN A 112 -5.09 -0.12 -14.28
C ASN A 112 -3.60 -0.25 -13.90
N TYR A 113 -2.73 -0.55 -14.87
CA TYR A 113 -1.29 -0.63 -14.64
C TYR A 113 -0.66 0.75 -14.42
N GLN A 114 -1.16 1.78 -15.11
CA GLN A 114 -0.75 3.17 -14.83
C GLN A 114 -1.09 3.58 -13.40
N GLN A 115 -2.31 3.30 -12.94
CA GLN A 115 -2.74 3.56 -11.58
C GLN A 115 -1.85 2.83 -10.57
N GLN A 116 -1.54 1.56 -10.81
CA GLN A 116 -0.65 0.76 -9.98
C GLN A 116 0.77 1.33 -9.91
N PHE A 117 1.33 1.73 -11.05
CA PHE A 117 2.63 2.38 -11.13
C PHE A 117 2.68 3.69 -10.33
N ILE A 118 1.62 4.51 -10.43
CA ILE A 118 1.50 5.76 -9.66
C ILE A 118 1.50 5.47 -8.17
N PHE A 119 0.74 4.48 -7.70
CA PHE A 119 0.72 4.12 -6.27
C PHE A 119 2.06 3.60 -5.77
N ALA A 120 2.73 2.72 -6.52
CA ALA A 120 4.07 2.24 -6.17
C ALA A 120 5.07 3.40 -6.07
N THR A 121 4.98 4.35 -6.99
CA THR A 121 5.81 5.57 -7.01
C THR A 121 5.52 6.44 -5.79
N ILE A 122 4.25 6.72 -5.48
CA ILE A 122 3.86 7.50 -4.31
C ILE A 122 4.37 6.82 -3.03
N SER A 123 4.16 5.52 -2.87
CA SER A 123 4.63 4.74 -1.72
C SER A 123 6.13 4.88 -1.52
N LEU A 124 6.92 4.76 -2.58
CA LEU A 124 8.37 4.86 -2.51
C LEU A 124 8.83 6.27 -2.15
N PHE A 125 8.42 7.26 -2.96
CA PHE A 125 8.90 8.63 -2.83
C PHE A 125 8.36 9.30 -1.57
N ALA A 126 7.04 9.26 -1.34
CA ALA A 126 6.46 9.89 -0.16
C ALA A 126 6.87 9.15 1.12
N GLY A 127 6.92 7.81 1.09
CA GLY A 127 7.44 7.02 2.22
C GLY A 127 8.87 7.41 2.58
N TYR A 128 9.76 7.49 1.59
CA TYR A 128 11.16 7.89 1.80
C TYR A 128 11.29 9.33 2.29
N VAL A 129 10.57 10.28 1.67
CA VAL A 129 10.56 11.68 2.11
C VAL A 129 10.11 11.80 3.56
N LEU A 130 9.10 11.04 3.99
CA LEU A 130 8.60 11.09 5.37
C LEU A 130 9.59 10.56 6.43
N ILE A 131 10.53 9.69 6.05
CA ILE A 131 11.61 9.25 6.95
C ILE A 131 12.55 10.42 7.29
N PHE A 132 12.93 11.22 6.29
CA PHE A 132 14.00 12.24 6.41
C PHE A 132 13.47 13.66 6.64
N PHE A 133 12.37 14.02 5.99
CA PHE A 133 11.80 15.37 5.96
C PHE A 133 10.44 15.42 6.64
N LYS A 134 10.37 14.85 7.85
CA LYS A 134 9.12 14.73 8.58
C LYS A 134 8.59 16.11 9.05
N PRO A 135 7.39 16.54 8.63
CA PRO A 135 6.85 17.84 9.03
C PRO A 135 6.34 17.81 10.47
N MET A 136 7.23 18.02 11.45
CA MET A 136 6.99 17.81 12.89
C MET A 136 5.70 18.46 13.42
N ARG A 137 5.28 19.60 12.84
CA ARG A 137 4.08 20.34 13.24
C ARG A 137 2.77 19.61 12.88
N PHE A 138 2.76 18.83 11.80
CA PHE A 138 1.53 18.23 11.25
C PHE A 138 1.46 16.72 11.36
N VAL A 139 2.50 16.07 11.90
CA VAL A 139 2.60 14.61 12.04
C VAL A 139 1.36 13.99 12.67
N GLY A 140 0.87 14.56 13.78
CA GLY A 140 -0.29 14.02 14.48
C GLY A 140 -1.55 14.05 13.63
N ILE A 141 -1.76 15.15 12.90
CA ILE A 141 -2.88 15.34 11.97
C ILE A 141 -2.77 14.36 10.80
N MET A 142 -1.57 14.22 10.22
CA MET A 142 -1.33 13.28 9.12
C MET A 142 -1.61 11.84 9.55
N ILE A 143 -1.13 11.42 10.71
CA ILE A 143 -1.41 10.08 11.25
C ILE A 143 -2.92 9.90 11.43
N ALA A 144 -3.61 10.85 12.05
CA ALA A 144 -5.04 10.77 12.28
C ALA A 144 -5.84 10.66 10.97
N ILE A 145 -5.49 11.47 9.96
CA ILE A 145 -6.12 11.40 8.63
C ILE A 145 -5.86 10.04 8.00
N LEU A 146 -4.61 9.60 7.94
CA LEU A 146 -4.23 8.32 7.33
C LEU A 146 -4.92 7.13 7.99
N THR A 147 -5.00 7.11 9.32
CA THR A 147 -5.71 6.05 10.05
C THR A 147 -7.21 6.08 9.78
N THR A 148 -7.83 7.27 9.76
CA THR A 148 -9.26 7.39 9.48
C THR A 148 -9.59 6.94 8.07
N VAL A 149 -8.81 7.38 7.07
CA VAL A 149 -8.96 6.91 5.69
C VAL A 149 -8.77 5.40 5.64
N GLY A 150 -7.72 4.86 6.26
CA GLY A 150 -7.43 3.43 6.28
C GLY A 150 -8.50 2.57 6.94
N ILE A 151 -9.23 3.11 7.93
CA ILE A 151 -10.39 2.45 8.55
C ILE A 151 -11.58 2.47 7.59
N ILE A 152 -11.88 3.62 6.99
CA ILE A 152 -12.99 3.77 6.04
C ILE A 152 -12.80 2.84 4.83
N THR A 153 -11.56 2.68 4.36
CA THR A 153 -11.22 1.81 3.22
C THR A 153 -11.09 0.33 3.58
N SER A 154 -11.18 -0.04 4.86
CA SER A 154 -11.12 -1.45 5.31
C SER A 154 -12.48 -2.13 5.44
N ILE A 155 -13.57 -1.42 5.12
CA ILE A 155 -14.96 -1.90 5.06
C ILE A 155 -15.21 -2.55 3.69
#